data_AF-A0A562GHI1-F1
#
_entry.id   AF-A0A562GHI1-F1
#
_cell.length_a   1.000
_cell.length_b   1.000
_cell.length_c   1.000
_cell.angle_alpha   90.00
_cell.angle_beta   90.00
_cell.angle_gamma   90.00
#
_symmetry.space_group_name_H-M   'P 1'
#
loop_
_entity.id
_entity.type
_entity.pdbx_description
1 polymer ?
#
loop_
_entity_poly.entity_id
_entity_poly.type
_entity_poly.pdbx_seq_one_letter_code
_entity_poly.pdbx_strand_id
1 'polypeptide(L)'
;MAELAIAKNSDMQPDIKNTVVQDELLAAVPDMTGWRKERVLLWRLIKENGTKNKTVAHEVGAGESTLRRFLTDDTYAPSEEFLGKLEEYFRRIGIWDSEMKLPDDQPEFFTRIGQMNVVITDAWKRTWFVLDNTLKHRNFGMIVGPSGCGKTSAAKYWVEEPGNQDRAIFITANGCMTRKAILRRIAKGIGVWSNGDSDVLLERICAELAERPRLIIIDEADQISSKMKLEALRSILDNTGKIGIVLIGNEDLSEYILQIASDDRKLSRIHNRFGAYQQVKMPNRDEAIKMLEGFNLTTGAREYLINIMQRRSGKGGIRVVRTMLAIVLEALGDKLITESILRSSSLENAVLSVKG
;
A
#
# COMPACT_ATOMS: atom_id res chain seq x y z
N MET A 1 18.77 -24.81 -19.65
CA MET A 1 19.93 -23.89 -19.66
C MET A 1 19.58 -22.65 -20.49
N ALA A 2 18.70 -21.80 -19.98
CA ALA A 2 18.46 -20.47 -20.54
C ALA A 2 18.13 -19.56 -19.35
N GLU A 3 19.18 -18.91 -18.84
CA GLU A 3 19.13 -17.91 -17.78
C GLU A 3 18.21 -16.76 -18.21
N LEU A 4 17.11 -16.57 -17.49
CA LEU A 4 16.32 -15.35 -17.58
C LEU A 4 17.13 -14.22 -16.95
N ALA A 5 17.48 -13.25 -17.79
CA ALA A 5 18.12 -12.01 -17.44
C ALA A 5 17.34 -11.27 -16.34
N ILE A 6 17.81 -11.45 -15.11
CA ILE A 6 17.66 -10.46 -14.05
C ILE A 6 18.48 -9.25 -14.52
N ALA A 7 17.82 -8.28 -15.13
CA ALA A 7 18.42 -6.98 -15.40
C ALA A 7 18.82 -6.37 -14.04
N LYS A 8 20.11 -6.48 -13.73
CA LYS A 8 20.79 -5.68 -12.72
C LYS A 8 20.62 -4.21 -13.13
N ASN A 9 19.64 -3.52 -12.56
CA ASN A 9 19.69 -2.06 -12.43
C ASN A 9 20.75 -1.75 -11.35
N SER A 10 22.02 -1.84 -11.72
CA SER A 10 23.15 -1.49 -10.84
C SER A 10 23.81 -0.16 -11.19
N ASP A 11 23.22 0.66 -12.05
CA ASP A 11 23.71 2.01 -12.35
C ASP A 11 22.53 3.01 -12.41
N MET A 12 21.95 3.32 -11.24
CA MET A 12 21.30 4.61 -11.05
C MET A 12 22.28 5.49 -10.29
N GLN A 13 22.80 6.52 -10.95
CA GLN A 13 23.32 7.68 -10.24
C GLN A 13 22.24 8.09 -9.22
N PRO A 14 22.58 8.26 -7.92
CA PRO A 14 21.59 8.62 -6.92
C PRO A 14 20.92 9.92 -7.39
N ASP A 15 19.60 9.85 -7.58
CA ASP A 15 18.81 11.01 -8.00
C ASP A 15 19.09 12.12 -6.99
N ILE A 16 19.58 13.27 -7.46
CA ILE A 16 20.05 14.38 -6.61
C ILE A 16 18.93 14.80 -5.64
N LYS A 17 17.66 14.64 -6.05
CA LYS A 17 16.49 14.83 -5.19
C LYS A 17 16.39 13.84 -4.03
N ASN A 18 16.70 12.56 -4.25
CA ASN A 18 16.70 11.55 -3.18
C ASN A 18 17.84 11.80 -2.19
N THR A 19 19.00 12.26 -2.67
CA THR A 19 20.15 12.57 -1.81
C THR A 19 19.85 13.74 -0.86
N VAL A 20 19.25 14.82 -1.37
CA VAL A 20 18.84 15.99 -0.54
C VAL A 20 17.80 15.59 0.51
N VAL A 21 16.80 14.77 0.12
CA VAL A 21 15.79 14.27 1.06
C VAL A 21 16.43 13.35 2.12
N GLN A 22 17.38 12.50 1.74
CA GLN A 22 18.12 11.63 2.67
C GLN A 22 18.93 12.44 3.69
N ASP A 23 19.69 13.43 3.24
CA ASP A 23 20.54 14.26 4.11
C ASP A 23 19.70 15.07 5.12
N GLU A 24 18.57 15.63 4.69
CA GLU A 24 17.65 16.35 5.57
C GLU A 24 16.96 15.43 6.60
N LEU A 25 16.58 14.22 6.20
CA LEU A 25 15.97 13.23 7.09
C LEU A 25 16.97 12.72 8.13
N LEU A 26 18.23 12.48 7.73
CA LEU A 26 19.31 12.07 8.62
C LEU A 26 19.68 13.16 9.62
N ALA A 27 19.65 14.43 9.22
CA ALA A 27 19.91 15.58 10.10
C ALA A 27 18.85 15.75 11.21
N ALA A 28 17.68 15.09 11.11
CA ALA A 28 16.62 15.16 12.12
C ALA A 28 16.83 14.24 13.33
N VAL A 29 17.79 13.31 13.29
CA VAL A 29 18.14 12.40 14.41
C VAL A 29 19.50 12.81 14.98
N PRO A 30 19.57 13.39 16.20
CA PRO A 30 20.84 13.83 16.77
C PRO A 30 21.73 12.64 17.17
N ASP A 31 23.04 12.78 16.99
CA ASP A 31 24.03 11.89 17.58
C ASP A 31 24.01 12.04 19.11
N MET A 32 23.63 10.97 19.82
CA MET A 32 23.50 10.96 21.28
C MET A 32 24.77 10.47 21.98
N THR A 33 25.85 10.23 21.23
CA THR A 33 27.14 9.80 21.79
C THR A 33 27.64 10.83 22.81
N GLY A 34 27.84 10.40 24.06
CA GLY A 34 28.28 11.28 25.16
C GLY A 34 27.16 12.05 25.87
N TRP A 35 25.89 11.86 25.53
CA TRP A 35 24.78 12.46 26.26
C TRP A 35 24.59 11.82 27.63
N ARG A 36 24.20 12.63 28.62
CA ARG A 36 23.81 12.14 29.95
C ARG A 36 22.48 11.38 29.89
N LYS A 37 22.29 10.44 30.82
CA LYS A 37 21.10 9.57 30.90
C LYS A 37 19.79 10.36 30.93
N GLU A 38 19.73 11.44 31.71
CA GLU A 38 18.56 12.31 31.84
C GLU A 38 18.22 12.97 30.49
N ARG A 39 19.23 13.41 29.74
CA ARG A 39 19.05 14.05 28.43
C ARG A 39 18.56 13.05 27.40
N VAL A 40 19.13 11.85 27.39
CA VAL A 40 18.68 10.75 26.52
C VAL A 40 17.23 10.40 26.84
N LEU A 41 16.89 10.12 28.10
CA LEU A 41 15.52 9.77 28.52
C LEU A 41 14.52 10.90 28.23
N LEU A 42 14.91 12.15 28.45
CA LEU A 42 14.08 13.31 28.15
C LEU A 42 13.82 13.44 26.64
N TRP A 43 14.87 13.33 25.83
CA TRP A 43 14.75 13.34 24.38
C TRP A 43 13.82 12.21 23.92
N ARG A 44 14.00 11.01 24.49
CA ARG A 44 13.17 9.86 24.18
C ARG A 44 11.70 10.08 24.52
N LEU A 45 11.42 10.54 25.73
CA LEU A 45 10.05 10.80 26.17
C LEU A 45 9.33 11.84 25.28
N ILE A 46 10.06 12.86 24.83
CA ILE A 46 9.49 13.96 24.03
C ILE A 46 9.41 13.60 22.55
N LYS A 47 10.46 13.00 21.99
CA LYS A 47 10.59 12.73 20.56
C LYS A 47 10.16 11.33 20.17
N GLU A 48 10.42 10.31 20.99
CA GLU A 48 9.98 8.93 20.74
C GLU A 48 8.55 8.67 21.23
N ASN A 49 8.21 9.10 22.45
CA ASN A 49 6.87 8.89 23.01
C ASN A 49 5.88 10.02 22.69
N GLY A 50 6.34 11.12 22.09
CA GLY A 50 5.49 12.25 21.69
C GLY A 50 4.96 13.09 22.85
N THR A 51 5.57 12.98 24.05
CA THR A 51 5.16 13.78 25.20
C THR A 51 5.51 15.25 24.96
N LYS A 52 4.57 16.17 25.23
CA LYS A 52 4.83 17.60 25.02
C LYS A 52 5.81 18.13 26.07
N ASN A 53 6.75 18.99 25.66
CA ASN A 53 7.68 19.69 26.56
C ASN A 53 6.95 20.33 27.75
N LYS A 54 5.84 21.03 27.49
CA LYS A 54 4.99 21.65 28.51
C LYS A 54 4.47 20.66 29.57
N THR A 55 4.12 19.45 29.15
CA THR A 55 3.63 18.41 30.07
C THR A 55 4.75 17.95 31.00
N VAL A 56 5.94 17.69 30.44
CA VAL A 56 7.12 17.31 31.24
C VAL A 56 7.53 18.47 32.17
N ALA A 57 7.52 19.71 31.67
CA ALA A 57 7.84 20.91 32.44
C ALA A 57 6.98 21.04 33.70
N HIS A 58 5.67 20.83 33.52
CA HIS A 58 4.70 20.87 34.61
C HIS A 58 4.94 19.77 35.64
N GLU A 59 5.16 18.53 35.20
CA GLU A 59 5.38 17.37 36.09
C GLU A 59 6.70 17.41 36.86
N VAL A 60 7.73 18.02 36.26
CA VAL A 60 9.07 18.16 36.85
C VAL A 60 9.16 19.44 37.70
N GLY A 61 8.20 20.37 37.58
CA GLY A 61 8.25 21.67 38.23
C GLY A 61 9.39 22.55 37.69
N ALA A 62 9.66 22.46 36.38
CA ALA A 62 10.71 23.21 35.68
C ALA A 62 10.12 24.10 34.57
N GLY A 63 10.86 25.14 34.18
CA GLY A 63 10.46 25.98 33.04
C GLY A 63 10.53 25.23 31.71
N GLU A 64 9.55 25.43 30.83
CA GLU A 64 9.56 24.83 29.47
C GLU A 64 10.80 25.25 28.66
N SER A 65 11.29 26.48 28.87
CA SER A 65 12.54 26.99 28.29
C SER A 65 13.78 26.23 28.80
N THR A 66 13.80 25.80 30.06
CA THR A 66 14.89 25.03 30.66
C THR A 66 14.99 23.63 30.03
N LEU A 67 13.87 22.92 29.89
CA LEU A 67 13.83 21.61 29.23
C LEU A 67 14.24 21.71 27.76
N ARG A 68 13.75 22.72 27.05
CA ARG A 68 14.10 22.92 25.65
C ARG A 68 15.60 23.20 25.50
N ARG A 69 16.16 24.09 26.33
CA ARG A 69 17.58 24.40 26.34
C ARG A 69 18.42 23.16 26.65
N PHE A 70 18.03 22.36 27.65
CA PHE A 70 18.71 21.12 27.98
C PHE A 70 18.71 20.09 26.83
N LEU A 71 17.72 20.11 25.95
CA LEU A 71 17.67 19.24 24.78
C LEU A 71 18.48 19.76 23.58
N THR A 72 18.55 21.07 23.39
CA THR A 72 19.05 21.67 22.14
C THR A 72 20.42 22.34 22.26
N ASP A 73 20.89 22.65 23.47
CA ASP A 73 22.14 23.38 23.72
C ASP A 73 23.16 22.45 24.39
N ASP A 74 24.15 21.98 23.63
CA ASP A 74 25.20 21.07 24.12
C ASP A 74 26.14 21.71 25.13
N THR A 75 26.15 23.05 25.22
CA THR A 75 26.96 23.81 26.18
C THR A 75 26.20 24.11 27.47
N TYR A 76 24.92 23.77 27.54
CA TYR A 76 24.09 24.03 28.72
C TYR A 76 24.50 23.13 29.88
N ALA A 77 24.91 23.76 30.98
CA ALA A 77 25.19 23.11 32.25
C ALA A 77 23.91 23.10 33.12
N PRO A 78 23.18 21.98 33.21
CA PRO A 78 22.00 21.87 34.08
C PRO A 78 22.41 21.90 35.57
N SER A 79 21.51 22.39 36.43
CA SER A 79 21.71 22.28 37.88
C SER A 79 21.42 20.86 38.37
N GLU A 80 22.11 20.43 39.42
CA GLU A 80 21.85 19.13 40.08
C GLU A 80 20.41 19.03 40.59
N GLU A 81 19.82 20.13 41.06
CA GLU A 81 18.41 20.17 41.47
C GLU A 81 17.46 19.83 40.30
N PHE A 82 17.74 20.34 39.11
CA PHE A 82 16.95 20.06 37.92
C PHE A 82 17.11 18.61 37.44
N LEU A 83 18.35 18.08 37.49
CA LEU A 83 18.62 16.68 37.16
C LEU A 83 17.90 15.74 38.14
N GLY A 84 17.94 16.03 39.44
CA GLY A 84 17.22 15.27 40.46
C GLY A 84 15.71 15.23 40.24
N LYS A 85 15.10 16.35 39.86
CA LYS A 85 13.67 16.41 39.50
C LYS A 85 13.33 15.57 38.26
N LEU A 86 14.22 15.54 37.26
CA LEU A 86 14.06 14.69 36.08
C LEU A 86 14.18 13.20 36.45
N GLU A 87 15.17 12.84 37.25
CA GLU A 87 15.33 11.48 37.76
C GLU A 87 14.09 11.00 38.52
N GLU A 88 13.59 11.80 39.46
CA GLU A 88 12.40 11.47 40.25
C GLU A 88 11.17 11.27 39.35
N TYR A 89 10.99 12.15 38.36
CA TYR A 89 9.94 12.00 37.37
C TYR A 89 10.09 10.71 36.55
N PHE A 90 11.31 10.40 36.09
CA PHE A 90 11.59 9.19 35.32
C PHE A 90 11.40 7.91 36.13
N ARG A 91 11.74 7.92 37.44
CA ARG A 91 11.45 6.82 38.37
C ARG A 91 9.94 6.66 38.54
N ARG A 92 9.21 7.77 38.73
CA ARG A 92 7.75 7.79 38.90
C ARG A 92 7.00 7.23 37.70
N ILE A 93 7.48 7.46 36.48
CA ILE A 93 6.90 6.88 35.25
C ILE A 93 7.55 5.54 34.84
N GLY A 94 8.45 4.99 35.66
CA GLY A 94 9.01 3.65 35.50
C GLY A 94 10.08 3.49 34.41
N ILE A 95 10.69 4.58 33.91
CA ILE A 95 11.70 4.54 32.84
C ILE A 95 13.14 4.76 33.33
N TRP A 96 13.34 4.97 34.62
CA TRP A 96 14.67 5.22 35.20
C TRP A 96 15.44 3.96 35.55
N ASP A 97 14.79 3.00 36.22
CA ASP A 97 15.37 1.76 36.76
C ASP A 97 15.19 0.56 35.83
N SER A 98 14.45 0.70 34.73
CA SER A 98 14.57 -0.26 33.63
C SER A 98 16.04 -0.31 33.26
N GLU A 99 16.70 -1.45 33.52
CA GLU A 99 18.10 -1.66 33.17
C GLU A 99 18.31 -1.03 31.79
N MET A 100 19.23 -0.07 31.69
CA MET A 100 19.82 0.25 30.41
C MET A 100 20.62 -0.99 29.98
N LYS A 101 19.92 -2.07 29.64
CA LYS A 101 20.32 -2.88 28.51
C LYS A 101 20.20 -1.90 27.35
N LEU A 102 21.32 -1.30 26.95
CA LEU A 102 21.57 -1.13 25.52
C LEU A 102 21.22 -2.51 24.95
N PRO A 103 20.08 -2.65 24.27
CA PRO A 103 19.65 -3.96 23.87
C PRO A 103 20.68 -4.43 22.84
N ASP A 104 21.51 -5.41 23.21
CA ASP A 104 22.18 -6.25 22.22
C ASP A 104 21.12 -6.97 21.35
N ASP A 105 19.88 -7.07 21.86
CA ASP A 105 18.65 -7.36 21.11
C ASP A 105 17.84 -6.07 20.89
N GLN A 106 18.30 -5.18 20.00
CA GLN A 106 17.34 -4.24 19.42
C GLN A 106 16.28 -5.09 18.72
N PRO A 107 14.96 -4.92 18.98
CA PRO A 107 13.97 -5.61 18.17
C PRO A 107 14.28 -5.30 16.70
N GLU A 108 14.55 -6.33 15.89
CA GLU A 108 14.90 -6.15 14.49
C GLU A 108 13.73 -5.48 13.78
N PHE A 109 13.81 -4.17 13.63
CA PHE A 109 12.81 -3.41 12.91
C PHE A 109 12.99 -3.63 11.41
N PHE A 110 11.88 -3.54 10.69
CA PHE A 110 11.93 -3.54 9.24
C PHE A 110 12.68 -2.31 8.74
N THR A 111 13.78 -2.57 8.03
CA THR A 111 14.63 -1.56 7.39
C THR A 111 14.31 -1.41 5.91
N ARG A 112 13.41 -2.26 5.37
CA ARG A 112 12.99 -2.25 3.98
C ARG A 112 11.50 -2.44 3.86
N ILE A 113 10.89 -1.72 2.91
CA ILE A 113 9.46 -1.84 2.62
C ILE A 113 9.03 -3.23 2.11
N GLY A 114 9.99 -4.03 1.63
CA GLY A 114 9.74 -5.42 1.23
C GLY A 114 9.43 -6.35 2.42
N GLN A 115 9.83 -5.96 3.64
CA GLN A 115 9.55 -6.71 4.86
C GLN A 115 8.14 -6.42 5.42
N MET A 116 7.43 -5.43 4.87
CA MET A 116 6.07 -5.08 5.27
C MET A 116 5.15 -6.30 5.21
N ASN A 117 4.45 -6.56 6.33
CA ASN A 117 3.53 -7.70 6.43
C ASN A 117 2.41 -7.62 5.39
N VAL A 118 2.16 -8.73 4.71
CA VAL A 118 0.96 -8.92 3.90
C VAL A 118 -0.20 -9.22 4.84
N VAL A 119 -1.10 -8.24 5.01
CA VAL A 119 -2.25 -8.36 5.91
C VAL A 119 -3.48 -8.79 5.12
N ILE A 120 -4.16 -9.84 5.61
CA ILE A 120 -5.46 -10.28 5.07
C ILE A 120 -6.54 -9.28 5.51
N THR A 121 -6.81 -8.30 4.65
CA THR A 121 -7.84 -7.27 4.87
C THR A 121 -9.24 -7.71 4.41
N ASP A 122 -10.27 -6.96 4.78
CA ASP A 122 -11.61 -7.10 4.22
C ASP A 122 -11.60 -6.93 2.69
N ALA A 123 -10.82 -5.98 2.16
CA ALA A 123 -10.64 -5.81 0.71
C ALA A 123 -10.04 -7.06 0.05
N TRP A 124 -9.09 -7.71 0.71
CA TRP A 124 -8.52 -8.99 0.26
C TRP A 124 -9.58 -10.09 0.25
N LYS A 125 -10.27 -10.30 1.38
CA LYS A 125 -11.31 -11.34 1.53
C LYS A 125 -12.41 -11.20 0.49
N ARG A 126 -12.89 -9.98 0.26
CA ARG A 126 -13.93 -9.68 -0.76
C ARG A 126 -13.43 -9.91 -2.17
N THR A 127 -12.18 -9.51 -2.46
CA THR A 127 -11.56 -9.75 -3.77
C THR A 127 -11.48 -11.24 -4.06
N TRP A 128 -10.94 -12.03 -3.11
CA TRP A 128 -10.84 -13.48 -3.23
C TRP A 128 -12.21 -14.15 -3.35
N PHE A 129 -13.19 -13.70 -2.56
CA PHE A 129 -14.56 -14.18 -2.67
C PHE A 129 -15.12 -14.03 -4.09
N VAL A 130 -14.95 -12.87 -4.73
CA VAL A 130 -15.42 -12.67 -6.12
C VAL A 130 -14.66 -13.56 -7.08
N LEU A 131 -13.34 -13.66 -6.96
CA LEU A 131 -12.51 -14.50 -7.84
C LEU A 131 -12.93 -15.98 -7.75
N ASP A 132 -13.06 -16.51 -6.53
CA ASP A 132 -13.48 -17.89 -6.28
C ASP A 132 -14.92 -18.15 -6.74
N ASN A 133 -15.84 -17.22 -6.44
CA ASN A 133 -17.24 -17.34 -6.83
C ASN A 133 -17.38 -17.33 -8.35
N THR A 134 -16.71 -16.41 -9.04
CA THR A 134 -16.76 -16.32 -10.50
C THR A 134 -16.07 -17.50 -11.18
N LEU A 135 -14.96 -17.99 -10.62
CA LEU A 135 -14.32 -19.22 -11.09
C LEU A 135 -15.25 -20.44 -10.93
N LYS A 136 -16.01 -20.51 -9.84
CA LYS A 136 -16.93 -21.63 -9.56
C LYS A 136 -18.19 -21.58 -10.43
N HIS A 137 -18.81 -20.41 -10.54
CA HIS A 137 -20.13 -20.24 -11.15
C HIS A 137 -20.10 -19.81 -12.62
N ARG A 138 -18.91 -19.57 -13.19
CA ARG A 138 -18.69 -19.34 -14.62
C ARG A 138 -19.54 -18.19 -15.17
N ASN A 139 -19.44 -17.04 -14.50
CA ASN A 139 -20.24 -15.85 -14.77
C ASN A 139 -19.34 -14.61 -14.81
N PHE A 140 -19.93 -13.41 -14.79
CA PHE A 140 -19.18 -12.19 -14.52
C PHE A 140 -19.03 -11.95 -13.02
N GLY A 141 -17.85 -11.47 -12.64
CA GLY A 141 -17.55 -10.92 -11.32
C GLY A 141 -17.11 -9.46 -11.43
N MET A 142 -17.41 -8.66 -10.42
CA MET A 142 -16.94 -7.27 -10.36
C MET A 142 -16.43 -6.89 -8.97
N ILE A 143 -15.26 -6.25 -8.96
CA ILE A 143 -14.62 -5.71 -7.77
C ILE A 143 -14.34 -4.23 -8.02
N VAL A 144 -15.01 -3.35 -7.28
CA VAL A 144 -14.79 -1.90 -7.38
C VAL A 144 -14.37 -1.31 -6.05
N GLY A 145 -13.70 -0.17 -6.07
CA GLY A 145 -13.35 0.57 -4.86
C GLY A 145 -12.26 1.60 -5.12
N PRO A 146 -11.79 2.31 -4.09
CA PRO A 146 -10.88 3.42 -4.29
C PRO A 146 -9.47 2.96 -4.69
N SER A 147 -8.70 3.85 -5.32
CA SER A 147 -7.31 3.55 -5.69
C SER A 147 -6.44 3.32 -4.45
N GLY A 148 -5.65 2.25 -4.45
CA GLY A 148 -4.72 1.94 -3.37
C GLY A 148 -5.33 1.26 -2.13
N CYS A 149 -6.52 0.66 -2.23
CA CYS A 149 -7.10 -0.19 -1.19
C CYS A 149 -6.65 -1.67 -1.24
N GLY A 150 -5.85 -2.06 -2.24
CA GLY A 150 -5.26 -3.40 -2.32
C GLY A 150 -5.92 -4.39 -3.30
N LYS A 151 -6.91 -3.97 -4.11
CA LYS A 151 -7.57 -4.82 -5.15
C LYS A 151 -6.59 -5.57 -6.04
N THR A 152 -5.75 -4.82 -6.76
CA THR A 152 -4.75 -5.36 -7.70
C THR A 152 -3.80 -6.33 -7.00
N SER A 153 -3.31 -5.97 -5.80
CA SER A 153 -2.42 -6.83 -5.04
C SER A 153 -3.12 -8.14 -4.65
N ALA A 154 -4.31 -8.06 -4.06
CA ALA A 154 -5.08 -9.24 -3.65
C ALA A 154 -5.38 -10.18 -4.83
N ALA A 155 -5.71 -9.63 -6.01
CA ALA A 155 -5.95 -10.42 -7.22
C ALA A 155 -4.68 -11.07 -7.75
N LYS A 156 -3.53 -10.38 -7.74
CA LYS A 156 -2.24 -10.97 -8.13
C LYS A 156 -1.84 -12.12 -7.21
N TYR A 157 -1.93 -11.93 -5.90
CA TYR A 157 -1.67 -12.99 -4.93
C TYR A 157 -2.57 -14.20 -5.17
N TRP A 158 -3.86 -13.99 -5.42
CA TRP A 158 -4.78 -15.09 -5.72
C TRP A 158 -4.35 -15.90 -6.96
N VAL A 159 -3.85 -15.23 -8.00
CA VAL A 159 -3.36 -15.89 -9.23
C VAL A 159 -2.05 -16.66 -8.98
N GLU A 160 -1.18 -16.11 -8.13
CA GLU A 160 0.11 -16.70 -7.78
C GLU A 160 0.01 -17.93 -6.87
N GLU A 161 -1.15 -18.16 -6.23
CA GLU A 161 -1.38 -19.36 -5.41
C GLU A 161 -1.16 -20.66 -6.22
N PRO A 162 -0.49 -21.69 -5.65
CA PRO A 162 -0.13 -22.93 -6.36
C PRO A 162 -1.28 -23.68 -7.04
N GLY A 163 -2.54 -23.38 -6.70
CA GLY A 163 -3.73 -23.97 -7.33
C GLY A 163 -4.37 -23.14 -8.45
N ASN A 164 -3.95 -21.89 -8.67
CA ASN A 164 -4.65 -20.94 -9.54
C ASN A 164 -3.84 -20.48 -10.75
N GLN A 165 -2.52 -20.66 -10.75
CA GLN A 165 -1.62 -20.17 -11.81
C GLN A 165 -2.04 -20.63 -13.21
N ASP A 166 -2.42 -21.90 -13.37
CA ASP A 166 -2.88 -22.45 -14.67
C ASP A 166 -4.38 -22.24 -14.93
N ARG A 167 -5.12 -21.78 -13.91
CA ARG A 167 -6.57 -21.65 -13.95
C ARG A 167 -7.03 -20.22 -14.21
N ALA A 168 -6.12 -19.26 -14.31
CA ALA A 168 -6.45 -17.87 -14.51
C ALA A 168 -5.45 -17.14 -15.42
N ILE A 169 -5.93 -16.07 -16.03
CA ILE A 169 -5.09 -15.08 -16.71
C ILE A 169 -5.36 -13.70 -16.10
N PHE A 170 -4.31 -12.92 -15.90
CA PHE A 170 -4.39 -11.57 -15.36
C PHE A 170 -3.99 -10.55 -16.42
N ILE A 171 -4.87 -9.60 -16.71
CA ILE A 171 -4.66 -8.57 -17.72
C ILE A 171 -4.89 -7.20 -17.09
N THR A 172 -3.88 -6.35 -17.07
CA THR A 172 -4.05 -4.93 -16.72
C THR A 172 -4.50 -4.15 -17.97
N ALA A 173 -5.68 -3.56 -17.90
CA ALA A 173 -6.23 -2.72 -18.95
C ALA A 173 -5.60 -1.31 -18.93
N ASN A 174 -5.66 -0.64 -20.08
CA ASN A 174 -5.28 0.77 -20.19
C ASN A 174 -6.18 1.48 -21.21
N GLY A 175 -6.26 2.80 -21.13
CA GLY A 175 -7.17 3.62 -21.94
C GLY A 175 -6.98 3.48 -23.45
N CYS A 176 -5.77 3.16 -23.90
CA CYS A 176 -5.45 3.01 -25.31
C CYS A 176 -5.90 1.66 -25.90
N MET A 177 -6.35 0.71 -25.07
CA MET A 177 -6.72 -0.62 -25.56
C MET A 177 -7.98 -0.58 -26.39
N THR A 178 -7.84 -0.89 -27.68
CA THR A 178 -8.97 -1.19 -28.56
C THR A 178 -9.57 -2.57 -28.25
N ARG A 179 -10.77 -2.84 -28.76
CA ARG A 179 -11.41 -4.17 -28.64
C ARG A 179 -10.49 -5.30 -29.12
N LYS A 180 -9.82 -5.10 -30.26
CA LYS A 180 -8.84 -6.04 -30.81
C LYS A 180 -7.62 -6.20 -29.91
N ALA A 181 -7.15 -5.12 -29.27
CA ALA A 181 -6.04 -5.20 -28.33
C ALA A 181 -6.40 -6.05 -27.09
N ILE A 182 -7.63 -5.96 -26.58
CA ILE A 182 -8.13 -6.82 -25.49
C ILE A 182 -8.11 -8.29 -25.91
N LEU A 183 -8.71 -8.62 -27.07
CA LEU A 183 -8.71 -9.99 -27.59
C LEU A 183 -7.28 -10.53 -27.78
N ARG A 184 -6.37 -9.72 -28.32
CA ARG A 184 -4.95 -10.11 -28.44
C ARG A 184 -4.28 -10.39 -27.10
N ARG A 185 -4.57 -9.61 -26.06
CA ARG A 185 -4.02 -9.84 -24.71
C ARG A 185 -4.57 -11.13 -24.11
N ILE A 186 -5.86 -11.40 -24.28
CA ILE A 186 -6.47 -12.67 -23.86
C ILE A 186 -5.84 -13.84 -24.61
N ALA A 187 -5.77 -13.78 -25.94
CA ALA A 187 -5.15 -14.80 -26.78
C ALA A 187 -3.71 -15.12 -26.34
N LYS A 188 -2.90 -14.09 -26.10
CA LYS A 188 -1.54 -14.26 -25.57
C LYS A 188 -1.53 -14.90 -24.18
N GLY A 189 -2.41 -14.45 -23.28
CA GLY A 189 -2.49 -14.96 -21.92
C GLY A 189 -2.89 -16.44 -21.84
N ILE A 190 -3.72 -16.92 -22.76
CA ILE A 190 -4.12 -18.33 -22.83
C ILE A 190 -3.16 -19.20 -23.66
N GLY A 191 -2.23 -18.60 -24.40
CA GLY A 191 -1.21 -19.31 -25.18
C GLY A 191 -1.59 -19.61 -26.63
N VAL A 192 -2.53 -18.87 -27.23
CA VAL A 192 -2.92 -19.04 -28.64
C VAL A 192 -2.43 -17.90 -29.54
N TRP A 193 -2.42 -18.16 -30.85
CA TRP A 193 -1.97 -17.20 -31.86
C TRP A 193 -2.79 -15.91 -31.86
N SER A 194 -2.13 -14.78 -31.59
CA SER A 194 -2.75 -13.46 -31.48
C SER A 194 -2.78 -12.64 -32.79
N ASN A 195 -2.72 -13.31 -33.95
CA ASN A 195 -2.83 -12.68 -35.28
C ASN A 195 -4.25 -12.83 -35.86
N GLY A 196 -4.52 -12.13 -36.97
CA GLY A 196 -5.84 -12.10 -37.59
C GLY A 196 -6.69 -10.88 -37.21
N ASP A 197 -7.94 -10.88 -37.66
CA ASP A 197 -8.96 -9.91 -37.29
C ASP A 197 -9.59 -10.25 -35.92
N SER A 198 -10.61 -9.49 -35.52
CA SER A 198 -11.25 -9.70 -34.20
C SER A 198 -12.06 -10.99 -34.13
N ASP A 199 -12.62 -11.45 -35.26
CA ASP A 199 -13.51 -12.60 -35.30
C ASP A 199 -12.69 -13.90 -35.19
N VAL A 200 -11.62 -14.01 -35.97
CA VAL A 200 -10.64 -15.10 -35.90
C VAL A 200 -10.02 -15.20 -34.50
N LEU A 201 -9.73 -14.05 -33.86
CA LEU A 201 -9.24 -14.04 -32.48
C LEU A 201 -10.30 -14.56 -31.50
N LEU A 202 -11.55 -14.12 -31.65
CA LEU A 202 -12.65 -14.53 -30.78
C LEU A 202 -12.88 -16.05 -30.87
N GLU A 203 -12.93 -16.60 -32.07
CA GLU A 203 -13.09 -18.05 -32.30
C GLU A 203 -11.97 -18.86 -31.63
N ARG A 204 -10.71 -18.48 -31.83
CA ARG A 204 -9.56 -19.17 -31.21
C ARG A 204 -9.58 -19.11 -29.70
N ILE A 205 -9.93 -17.94 -29.15
CA ILE A 205 -10.08 -17.76 -27.71
C ILE A 205 -11.18 -18.69 -27.18
N CYS A 206 -12.32 -18.75 -27.85
CA CYS A 206 -13.43 -19.60 -27.43
C CYS A 206 -13.09 -21.09 -27.53
N ALA A 207 -12.42 -21.51 -28.61
CA ALA A 207 -11.99 -22.90 -28.78
C ALA A 207 -11.03 -23.35 -27.65
N GLU A 208 -9.97 -22.57 -27.38
CA GLU A 208 -9.02 -22.91 -26.30
C GLU A 208 -9.70 -22.91 -24.93
N LEU A 209 -10.54 -21.92 -24.64
CA LEU A 209 -11.22 -21.81 -23.35
C LEU A 209 -12.34 -22.84 -23.14
N ALA A 210 -12.90 -23.40 -24.21
CA ALA A 210 -13.85 -24.50 -24.13
C ALA A 210 -13.17 -25.82 -23.70
N GLU A 211 -11.95 -26.05 -24.18
CA GLU A 211 -11.11 -27.21 -23.85
C GLU A 211 -10.39 -27.04 -22.52
N ARG A 212 -9.85 -25.85 -22.26
CA ARG A 212 -9.08 -25.51 -21.06
C ARG A 212 -9.66 -24.25 -20.39
N PRO A 213 -10.73 -24.40 -19.59
CA PRO A 213 -11.39 -23.26 -18.97
C PRO A 213 -10.48 -22.53 -17.97
N ARG A 214 -10.32 -21.22 -18.15
CA ARG A 214 -9.58 -20.34 -17.25
C ARG A 214 -10.43 -19.13 -16.85
N LEU A 215 -10.20 -18.60 -15.65
CA LEU A 215 -10.72 -17.32 -15.20
C LEU A 215 -9.98 -16.19 -15.91
N ILE A 216 -10.70 -15.23 -16.47
CA ILE A 216 -10.10 -14.03 -17.05
C ILE A 216 -10.27 -12.89 -16.06
N ILE A 217 -9.16 -12.35 -15.54
CA ILE A 217 -9.16 -11.19 -14.65
C ILE A 217 -8.69 -9.98 -15.44
N ILE A 218 -9.50 -8.93 -15.45
CA ILE A 218 -9.18 -7.65 -16.09
C ILE A 218 -9.09 -6.58 -15.00
N ASP A 219 -7.86 -6.17 -14.69
CA ASP A 219 -7.56 -5.09 -13.75
C ASP A 219 -7.57 -3.73 -14.46
N GLU A 220 -7.85 -2.65 -13.72
CA GLU A 220 -8.06 -1.30 -14.25
C GLU A 220 -9.14 -1.25 -15.36
N ALA A 221 -10.21 -2.04 -15.21
CA ALA A 221 -11.26 -2.19 -16.21
C ALA A 221 -12.07 -0.90 -16.46
N ASP A 222 -12.06 0.05 -15.53
CA ASP A 222 -12.60 1.41 -15.75
C ASP A 222 -11.94 2.12 -16.94
N GLN A 223 -10.68 1.79 -17.25
CA GLN A 223 -9.96 2.34 -18.40
C GLN A 223 -10.49 1.84 -19.75
N ILE A 224 -11.31 0.78 -19.76
CA ILE A 224 -11.91 0.21 -20.97
C ILE A 224 -13.43 0.22 -20.95
N SER A 225 -14.04 1.09 -20.13
CA SER A 225 -15.50 1.33 -20.04
C SER A 225 -16.09 1.75 -21.39
N SER A 226 -16.39 0.76 -22.22
CA SER A 226 -16.94 0.90 -23.56
C SER A 226 -17.87 -0.27 -23.84
N LYS A 227 -19.12 0.01 -24.20
CA LYS A 227 -20.14 -0.97 -24.61
C LYS A 227 -19.58 -2.02 -25.57
N MET A 228 -18.86 -1.57 -26.60
CA MET A 228 -18.24 -2.42 -27.61
C MET A 228 -17.18 -3.39 -27.05
N LYS A 229 -16.41 -2.96 -26.03
CA LYS A 229 -15.36 -3.76 -25.40
C LYS A 229 -15.98 -4.77 -24.43
N LEU A 230 -16.96 -4.36 -23.63
CA LEU A 230 -17.69 -5.24 -22.72
C LEU A 230 -18.49 -6.33 -23.48
N GLU A 231 -19.09 -5.99 -24.61
CA GLU A 231 -19.78 -6.97 -25.47
C GLU A 231 -18.83 -8.05 -26.00
N ALA A 232 -17.56 -7.72 -26.30
CA ALA A 232 -16.59 -8.72 -26.71
C ALA A 232 -16.32 -9.74 -25.58
N LEU A 233 -16.18 -9.28 -24.35
CA LEU A 233 -16.00 -10.13 -23.18
C LEU A 233 -17.24 -11.00 -22.93
N ARG A 234 -18.43 -10.41 -23.05
CA ARG A 234 -19.71 -11.12 -22.93
C ARG A 234 -19.84 -12.22 -23.97
N SER A 235 -19.45 -11.95 -25.23
CA SER A 235 -19.45 -12.96 -26.29
C SER A 235 -18.51 -14.12 -26.00
N ILE A 236 -17.32 -13.87 -25.42
CA ILE A 236 -16.43 -14.96 -24.99
C ILE A 236 -17.14 -15.83 -23.94
N LEU A 237 -17.73 -15.21 -22.92
CA LEU A 237 -18.43 -15.92 -21.83
C LEU A 237 -19.58 -16.79 -22.38
N ASP A 238 -20.44 -16.22 -23.21
CA ASP A 238 -21.60 -16.94 -23.76
C ASP A 238 -21.20 -18.04 -24.75
N ASN A 239 -20.18 -17.82 -25.58
CA ASN A 239 -19.73 -18.81 -26.57
C ASN A 239 -18.95 -19.98 -25.94
N THR A 240 -18.31 -19.77 -24.79
CA THR A 240 -17.61 -20.84 -24.07
C THR A 240 -18.49 -21.53 -23.03
N GLY A 241 -19.36 -20.79 -22.33
CA GLY A 241 -20.27 -21.28 -21.29
C GLY A 241 -19.60 -21.89 -20.05
N LYS A 242 -18.26 -21.93 -19.99
CA LYS A 242 -17.48 -22.68 -18.99
C LYS A 242 -16.42 -21.84 -18.27
N ILE A 243 -16.35 -20.54 -18.54
CA ILE A 243 -15.34 -19.64 -17.95
C ILE A 243 -15.97 -18.61 -17.02
N GLY A 244 -15.14 -17.96 -16.20
CA GLY A 244 -15.53 -16.75 -15.48
C GLY A 244 -14.73 -15.55 -15.98
N ILE A 245 -15.32 -14.35 -15.91
CA ILE A 245 -14.61 -13.10 -16.22
C ILE A 245 -14.80 -12.13 -15.06
N VAL A 246 -13.70 -11.64 -14.48
CA VAL A 246 -13.73 -10.68 -13.36
C VAL A 246 -13.20 -9.34 -13.83
N LEU A 247 -13.98 -8.28 -13.57
CA LEU A 247 -13.61 -6.89 -13.84
C LEU A 247 -13.23 -6.22 -12.52
N ILE A 248 -12.03 -5.66 -12.44
CA ILE A 248 -11.53 -4.93 -11.29
C ILE A 248 -11.28 -3.48 -11.71
N GLY A 249 -11.80 -2.51 -10.95
CA GLY A 249 -11.62 -1.10 -11.29
C GLY A 249 -12.01 -0.14 -10.16
N ASN A 250 -12.08 1.15 -10.50
CA ASN A 250 -12.61 2.18 -9.59
C ASN A 250 -14.15 2.20 -9.58
N GLU A 251 -14.76 2.99 -8.69
CA GLU A 251 -16.23 3.04 -8.55
C GLU A 251 -16.96 3.37 -9.85
N ASP A 252 -16.39 4.24 -10.69
CA ASP A 252 -16.94 4.64 -12.00
C ASP A 252 -17.27 3.46 -12.92
N LEU A 253 -16.56 2.33 -12.78
CA LEU A 253 -16.85 1.11 -13.54
C LEU A 253 -18.25 0.56 -13.24
N SER A 254 -18.64 0.56 -11.96
CA SER A 254 -19.94 0.05 -11.54
C SER A 254 -21.07 0.95 -12.00
N GLU A 255 -20.89 2.27 -11.91
CA GLU A 255 -21.84 3.27 -12.40
C GLU A 255 -22.05 3.12 -13.91
N TYR A 256 -20.96 2.96 -14.66
CA TYR A 256 -21.02 2.74 -16.10
C TYR A 256 -21.81 1.48 -16.47
N ILE A 257 -21.57 0.36 -15.78
CA ILE A 257 -22.28 -0.91 -16.03
C ILE A 257 -23.77 -0.78 -15.71
N LEU A 258 -24.13 -0.12 -14.60
CA LEU A 258 -25.52 0.13 -14.21
C LEU A 258 -26.25 1.04 -15.21
N GLN A 259 -25.56 2.09 -15.69
CA GLN A 259 -26.10 3.00 -16.70
C GLN A 259 -26.42 2.25 -18.00
N ILE A 260 -25.47 1.48 -18.52
CA ILE A 260 -25.65 0.66 -19.73
C ILE A 260 -26.82 -0.31 -19.58
N ALA A 261 -26.97 -0.92 -18.40
CA ALA A 261 -28.04 -1.89 -18.14
C ALA A 261 -29.44 -1.23 -18.15
N SER A 262 -29.51 0.04 -17.77
CA SER A 262 -30.75 0.83 -17.74
C SER A 262 -31.14 1.33 -19.13
N ASP A 263 -30.16 1.74 -19.95
CA ASP A 263 -30.39 2.41 -21.24
C ASP A 263 -30.71 1.45 -22.41
N ASP A 264 -30.36 0.16 -22.31
CA ASP A 264 -30.52 -0.79 -23.42
C ASP A 264 -31.03 -2.17 -22.93
N ARG A 265 -32.29 -2.51 -23.27
CA ARG A 265 -32.90 -3.82 -22.95
C ARG A 265 -32.11 -5.02 -23.48
N LYS A 266 -31.28 -4.87 -24.53
CA LYS A 266 -30.40 -5.96 -25.00
C LYS A 266 -29.14 -6.13 -24.13
N LEU A 267 -28.76 -5.12 -23.35
CA LEU A 267 -27.54 -5.11 -22.52
C LEU A 267 -27.80 -5.35 -21.03
N SER A 268 -29.06 -5.36 -20.58
CA SER A 268 -29.43 -5.95 -19.28
C SER A 268 -28.88 -7.37 -19.12
N ARG A 269 -28.57 -8.03 -20.23
CA ARG A 269 -27.90 -9.33 -20.30
C ARG A 269 -26.50 -9.34 -19.69
N ILE A 270 -25.69 -8.28 -19.81
CA ILE A 270 -24.37 -8.24 -19.13
C ILE A 270 -24.60 -8.13 -17.63
N HIS A 271 -25.46 -7.21 -17.20
CA HIS A 271 -25.82 -7.05 -15.79
C HIS A 271 -26.34 -8.36 -15.17
N ASN A 272 -27.26 -9.05 -15.87
CA ASN A 272 -27.83 -10.33 -15.44
C ASN A 272 -26.83 -11.50 -15.43
N ARG A 273 -25.63 -11.31 -16.01
CA ARG A 273 -24.55 -12.29 -15.97
C ARG A 273 -23.57 -12.02 -14.84
N PHE A 274 -23.69 -10.92 -14.08
CA PHE A 274 -22.92 -10.75 -12.85
C PHE A 274 -23.48 -11.65 -11.76
N GLY A 275 -22.68 -12.61 -11.31
CA GLY A 275 -23.04 -13.47 -10.17
C GLY A 275 -22.36 -13.08 -8.87
N ALA A 276 -21.34 -12.23 -8.93
CA ALA A 276 -20.67 -11.70 -7.76
C ALA A 276 -20.26 -10.23 -7.98
N TYR A 277 -20.61 -9.38 -7.02
CA TYR A 277 -20.21 -7.98 -6.98
C TYR A 277 -19.76 -7.61 -5.58
N GLN A 278 -18.62 -6.96 -5.46
CA GLN A 278 -18.12 -6.41 -4.19
C GLN A 278 -17.56 -5.00 -4.38
N GLN A 279 -18.00 -4.09 -3.52
CA GLN A 279 -17.32 -2.82 -3.32
C GLN A 279 -16.36 -2.94 -2.13
N VAL A 280 -15.07 -2.80 -2.40
CA VAL A 280 -14.03 -2.80 -1.37
C VAL A 280 -13.72 -1.38 -0.90
N LYS A 281 -13.29 -1.26 0.35
CA LYS A 281 -12.98 0.01 1.00
C LYS A 281 -11.50 0.09 1.36
N MET A 282 -11.06 1.28 1.77
CA MET A 282 -9.77 1.45 2.43
C MET A 282 -9.67 0.56 3.67
N PRO A 283 -8.45 0.14 4.06
CA PRO A 283 -8.26 -0.70 5.24
C PRO A 283 -8.83 -0.02 6.49
N ASN A 284 -9.41 -0.82 7.37
CA ASN A 284 -9.85 -0.33 8.68
C ASN A 284 -8.64 -0.05 9.60
N ARG A 285 -8.90 0.44 10.81
CA ARG A 285 -7.85 0.81 11.77
C ARG A 285 -6.99 -0.38 12.18
N ASP A 286 -7.62 -1.50 12.51
CA ASP A 286 -6.90 -2.69 12.98
C ASP A 286 -6.05 -3.30 11.86
N GLU A 287 -6.54 -3.28 10.63
CA GLU A 287 -5.78 -3.68 9.44
C GLU A 287 -4.58 -2.77 9.20
N ALA A 288 -4.77 -1.45 9.31
CA ALA A 288 -3.69 -0.48 9.17
C ALA A 288 -2.64 -0.61 10.28
N ILE A 289 -3.05 -0.90 11.53
CA ILE A 289 -2.13 -1.18 12.63
C ILE A 289 -1.27 -2.40 12.30
N LYS A 290 -1.87 -3.51 11.88
CA LYS A 290 -1.17 -4.74 11.50
C LYS A 290 -0.19 -4.53 10.35
N MET A 291 -0.55 -3.67 9.39
CA MET A 291 0.33 -3.32 8.26
C MET A 291 1.58 -2.55 8.70
N LEU A 292 1.52 -1.87 9.85
CA LEU A 292 2.61 -1.06 10.40
C LEU A 292 3.37 -1.77 11.53
N GLU A 293 3.00 -2.99 11.87
CA GLU A 293 3.77 -3.84 12.80
C GLU A 293 5.16 -4.13 12.22
N GLY A 294 6.18 -4.13 13.08
CA GLY A 294 7.57 -4.36 12.70
C GLY A 294 8.35 -3.11 12.29
N PHE A 295 7.70 -1.96 12.04
CA PHE A 295 8.41 -0.70 11.79
C PHE A 295 8.71 0.06 13.09
N ASN A 296 9.89 0.69 13.15
CA ASN A 296 10.30 1.56 14.25
C ASN A 296 9.58 2.91 14.18
N LEU A 297 8.33 2.97 14.66
CA LEU A 297 7.46 4.15 14.55
C LEU A 297 7.07 4.69 15.93
N THR A 298 7.13 6.01 16.09
CA THR A 298 6.48 6.67 17.23
C THR A 298 4.96 6.54 17.15
N THR A 299 4.28 6.72 18.29
CA THR A 299 2.81 6.72 18.33
C THR A 299 2.23 7.75 17.36
N GLY A 300 2.77 8.97 17.34
CA GLY A 300 2.34 10.02 16.40
C GLY A 300 2.58 9.65 14.93
N ALA A 301 3.72 9.04 14.61
CA ALA A 301 4.02 8.58 13.26
C ALA A 301 3.03 7.50 12.81
N ARG A 302 2.76 6.52 13.67
CA ARG A 302 1.80 5.44 13.42
C ARG A 302 0.40 6.00 13.17
N GLU A 303 -0.08 6.91 14.03
CA GLU A 303 -1.38 7.57 13.84
C GLU A 303 -1.46 8.36 12.54
N TYR A 304 -0.39 9.08 12.18
CA TYR A 304 -0.33 9.83 10.93
C TYR A 304 -0.48 8.91 9.71
N LEU A 305 0.25 7.79 9.67
CA LEU A 305 0.17 6.81 8.58
C LEU A 305 -1.20 6.12 8.52
N ILE A 306 -1.77 5.72 9.65
CA ILE A 306 -3.13 5.14 9.72
C ILE A 306 -4.14 6.12 9.13
N ASN A 307 -4.07 7.40 9.52
CA ASN A 307 -4.94 8.43 9.00
C ASN A 307 -4.80 8.60 7.48
N ILE A 308 -3.59 8.50 6.93
CA ILE A 308 -3.38 8.54 5.47
C ILE A 308 -4.04 7.33 4.80
N MET A 309 -3.89 6.12 5.34
CA MET A 309 -4.50 4.92 4.75
C MET A 309 -6.03 4.99 4.70
N GLN A 310 -6.65 5.65 5.68
CA GLN A 310 -8.10 5.74 5.84
C GLN A 310 -8.76 6.92 5.10
N ARG A 311 -7.98 7.87 4.57
CA ARG A 311 -8.52 9.01 3.84
C ARG A 311 -9.34 8.53 2.64
N ARG A 312 -10.64 8.86 2.64
CA ARG A 312 -11.56 8.60 1.52
C ARG A 312 -11.21 9.41 0.26
N SER A 313 -10.54 10.54 0.43
CA SER A 313 -10.26 11.52 -0.62
C SER A 313 -9.05 11.12 -1.49
N GLY A 314 -9.17 10.06 -2.28
CA GLY A 314 -8.51 9.90 -3.59
C GLY A 314 -6.97 9.89 -3.70
N LYS A 315 -6.19 9.87 -2.61
CA LYS A 315 -4.72 9.92 -2.66
C LYS A 315 -4.07 8.60 -2.26
N GLY A 316 -4.39 7.52 -2.99
CA GLY A 316 -3.62 6.27 -3.02
C GLY A 316 -3.53 5.42 -1.74
N GLY A 317 -4.10 5.81 -0.60
CA GLY A 317 -4.26 4.97 0.60
C GLY A 317 -2.99 4.22 1.00
N ILE A 318 -3.05 2.87 0.94
CA ILE A 318 -1.92 1.98 1.25
C ILE A 318 -0.71 2.28 0.35
N ARG A 319 -0.93 2.61 -0.93
CA ARG A 319 0.13 2.93 -1.89
C ARG A 319 0.96 4.12 -1.44
N VAL A 320 0.32 5.18 -0.95
CA VAL A 320 1.03 6.39 -0.48
C VAL A 320 1.85 6.08 0.76
N VAL A 321 1.29 5.37 1.73
CA VAL A 321 2.06 4.98 2.92
C VAL A 321 3.23 4.08 2.56
N ARG A 322 3.02 3.11 1.66
CA ARG A 322 4.10 2.25 1.18
C ARG A 322 5.22 3.07 0.52
N THR A 323 4.88 4.06 -0.30
CA THR A 323 5.87 4.97 -0.91
C THR A 323 6.59 5.82 0.14
N MET A 324 5.88 6.40 1.11
CA MET A 324 6.48 7.17 2.20
C MET A 324 7.47 6.32 3.00
N LEU A 325 7.06 5.13 3.43
CA LEU A 325 7.91 4.23 4.19
C LEU A 325 9.11 3.75 3.36
N ALA A 326 8.94 3.49 2.06
CA ALA A 326 10.07 3.13 1.20
C ALA A 326 11.16 4.20 1.20
N ILE A 327 10.78 5.47 1.00
CA ILE A 327 11.72 6.61 0.99
C ILE A 327 12.37 6.79 2.35
N VAL A 328 11.57 6.77 3.43
CA VAL A 328 12.08 7.01 4.78
C VAL A 328 13.01 5.90 5.25
N LEU A 329 12.68 4.64 4.97
CA LEU A 329 13.50 3.50 5.35
C LEU A 329 14.80 3.43 4.55
N GLU A 330 14.78 3.83 3.27
CA GLU A 330 15.99 3.95 2.46
C GLU A 330 16.95 5.03 3.02
N ALA A 331 16.41 6.09 3.62
CA ALA A 331 17.21 7.14 4.26
C ALA A 331 17.69 6.79 5.66
N LEU A 332 16.82 6.16 6.47
CA LEU A 332 17.00 6.02 7.91
C LEU A 332 17.38 4.61 8.37
N GLY A 333 17.16 3.59 7.56
CA GLY A 333 17.38 2.19 7.93
C GLY A 333 16.46 1.75 9.08
N ASP A 334 17.06 1.42 10.21
CA ASP A 334 16.40 0.96 11.45
C ASP A 334 16.06 2.09 12.43
N LYS A 335 16.50 3.32 12.14
CA LYS A 335 16.28 4.47 13.01
C LYS A 335 14.79 4.77 13.18
N LEU A 336 14.46 5.33 14.33
CA LEU A 336 13.09 5.68 14.69
C LEU A 336 12.48 6.71 13.75
N ILE A 337 11.33 6.36 13.18
CA ILE A 337 10.53 7.21 12.31
C ILE A 337 9.53 7.98 13.17
N THR A 338 9.65 9.31 13.13
CA THR A 338 8.82 10.24 13.89
C THR A 338 7.76 10.91 13.01
N GLU A 339 6.70 11.46 13.64
CA GLU A 339 5.67 12.21 12.90
C GLU A 339 6.27 13.44 12.19
N SER A 340 7.26 14.10 12.78
CA SER A 340 7.93 15.26 12.16
C SER A 340 8.69 14.88 10.89
N ILE A 341 9.32 13.70 10.87
CA ILE A 341 9.97 13.16 9.67
C ILE A 341 8.92 12.95 8.56
N LEU A 342 7.78 12.34 8.90
CA LEU A 342 6.71 12.04 7.96
C LEU A 342 5.98 13.27 7.42
N ARG A 343 6.04 14.39 8.16
CA ARG A 343 5.46 15.68 7.78
C ARG A 343 6.49 16.66 7.20
N SER A 344 7.72 16.22 6.95
CA SER A 344 8.73 17.09 6.37
C SER A 344 8.26 17.56 4.98
N SER A 345 8.43 18.84 4.68
CA SER A 345 8.03 19.41 3.39
C SER A 345 8.70 18.69 2.22
N SER A 346 9.91 18.19 2.42
CA SER A 346 10.68 17.42 1.45
C SER A 346 10.03 16.07 1.15
N LEU A 347 9.56 15.33 2.16
CA LEU A 347 8.82 14.08 1.95
C LEU A 347 7.42 14.33 1.40
N GLU A 348 6.71 15.34 1.90
CA GLU A 348 5.40 15.71 1.36
C GLU A 348 5.53 16.11 -0.12
N ASN A 349 6.56 16.86 -0.50
CA ASN A 349 6.82 17.15 -1.90
C ASN A 349 7.21 15.89 -2.68
N ALA A 350 8.11 15.04 -2.18
CA ALA A 350 8.51 13.83 -2.89
C ALA A 350 7.33 12.88 -3.18
N VAL A 351 6.36 12.79 -2.27
CA VAL A 351 5.25 11.84 -2.37
C VAL A 351 3.95 12.46 -2.91
N LEU A 352 3.68 13.73 -2.60
CA LEU A 352 2.42 14.41 -2.92
C LEU A 352 2.55 15.45 -4.05
N SER A 353 3.76 15.89 -4.45
CA SER A 353 3.93 16.96 -5.47
C SER A 353 3.63 16.54 -6.91
N VAL A 354 3.44 15.25 -7.21
CA VAL A 354 3.15 14.79 -8.58
C VAL A 354 1.66 14.93 -8.95
N LYS A 355 0.83 15.59 -8.14
CA LYS A 355 -0.60 15.77 -8.41
C LYS A 355 -1.12 17.16 -8.02
N GLY A 356 -0.41 18.20 -8.47
CA GLY A 356 -0.97 19.53 -8.67
C GLY A 356 -1.74 19.58 -9.96
#